data_AF-A0A139WWZ2-F1
#
_entry.id   AF-A0A139WWZ2-F1
#
_cell.length_a   1.000
_cell.length_b   1.000
_cell.length_c   1.000
_cell.angle_alpha   90.00
_cell.angle_beta   90.00
_cell.angle_gamma   90.00
#
_symmetry.space_group_name_H-M   'P 1'
#
loop_
_entity.id
_entity.type
_entity.pdbx_description
1 polymer ?
#
loop_
_entity_poly.entity_id
_entity_poly.type
_entity_poly.pdbx_seq_one_letter_code
_entity_poly.pdbx_strand_id
1 'polypeptide(L)'
;MCLETGFLRFHGDVQPSQNNFCGLGAIGGGVKGASFPDIQTGIKAHIQHLKAYASTESVKYSKIVDPRFSLVERGIAPLATNLSGRWARDPEYGTKILALTKRLLEIV
;
A
#
# COMPACT_ATOMS: atom_id res chain seq x y z
N MET A 1 0.55 3.02 4.91
CA MET A 1 1.93 3.54 5.11
C MET A 1 2.43 3.26 6.53
N CYS A 2 1.79 3.79 7.58
CA CYS A 2 2.29 3.64 8.95
C CYS A 2 2.42 2.17 9.38
N LEU A 3 1.41 1.36 9.09
CA LEU A 3 1.45 -0.08 9.34
C LEU A 3 2.58 -0.76 8.56
N GLU A 4 2.62 -0.53 7.25
CA GLU A 4 3.56 -1.15 6.30
C GLU A 4 5.04 -0.89 6.60
N THR A 5 5.36 0.31 7.07
CA THR A 5 6.75 0.76 7.28
C THR A 5 7.13 0.83 8.75
N GLY A 6 6.22 0.48 9.66
CA GLY A 6 6.40 0.72 11.09
C GLY A 6 6.62 2.20 11.41
N PHE A 7 5.85 3.11 10.80
CA PHE A 7 6.01 4.57 10.90
C PHE A 7 7.36 5.06 10.33
N LEU A 8 7.65 4.68 9.08
CA LEU A 8 8.87 5.05 8.35
C LEU A 8 10.17 4.58 9.00
N ARG A 9 10.12 3.53 9.83
CA ARG A 9 11.29 2.89 10.45
C ARG A 9 11.86 1.73 9.62
N PHE A 10 11.06 1.16 8.72
CA PHE A 10 11.47 0.16 7.71
C PHE A 10 12.13 -1.10 8.31
N HIS A 11 11.43 -1.77 9.23
CA HIS A 11 11.92 -3.00 9.87
C HIS A 11 11.75 -4.29 9.03
N GLY A 12 11.16 -4.19 7.84
CA GLY A 12 10.85 -5.32 6.95
C GLY A 12 11.81 -5.45 5.77
N ASP A 13 11.35 -6.09 4.69
CA ASP A 13 12.18 -6.33 3.49
C ASP A 13 12.45 -5.06 2.66
N VAL A 14 11.62 -4.02 2.82
CA VAL A 14 11.74 -2.76 2.10
C VAL A 14 12.61 -1.77 2.88
N GLN A 15 13.57 -1.15 2.20
CA GLN A 15 14.48 -0.14 2.75
C GLN A 15 13.98 1.29 2.52
N PRO A 16 14.37 2.27 3.37
CA PRO A 16 13.98 3.67 3.21
C PRO A 16 14.32 4.27 1.83
N SER A 17 15.48 3.87 1.28
CA SER A 17 15.98 4.34 -0.03
C SER A 17 15.12 3.91 -1.23
N GLN A 18 14.24 2.93 -1.06
CA GLN A 18 13.40 2.42 -2.14
C GLN A 18 12.17 3.30 -2.41
N ASN A 19 11.83 4.24 -1.52
CA ASN A 19 10.61 5.04 -1.60
C ASN A 19 9.34 4.18 -1.74
N ASN A 20 9.35 2.93 -1.25
CA ASN A 20 8.23 2.00 -1.34
C ASN A 20 7.49 1.95 0.00
N PHE A 21 6.40 2.72 0.09
CA PHE A 21 5.69 2.95 1.35
C PHE A 21 4.52 1.97 1.63
N CYS A 22 4.32 1.00 0.74
CA CYS A 22 3.23 0.02 0.79
C CYS A 22 3.71 -1.44 0.73
N GLY A 23 5.03 -1.70 0.76
CA GLY A 23 5.52 -3.07 0.60
C GLY A 23 5.28 -3.64 -0.79
N LEU A 24 5.15 -2.78 -1.81
CA LEU A 24 4.73 -3.21 -3.15
C LEU A 24 5.71 -4.24 -3.73
N GLY A 25 5.22 -5.46 -3.95
CA GLY A 25 6.02 -6.56 -4.48
C GLY A 25 7.04 -7.17 -3.51
N ALA A 26 7.04 -6.77 -2.23
CA ALA A 26 7.78 -7.47 -1.20
C ALA A 26 6.97 -8.71 -0.77
N ILE A 27 7.58 -9.89 -0.81
CA ILE A 27 6.90 -11.17 -0.54
C ILE A 27 7.47 -11.93 0.66
N GLY A 28 8.37 -11.31 1.43
CA GLY A 28 9.14 -12.00 2.47
C GLY A 28 10.48 -12.53 1.98
N GLY A 29 11.36 -12.88 2.92
CA GLY A 29 12.59 -13.63 2.62
C GLY A 29 13.68 -12.82 1.91
N GLY A 30 13.72 -11.50 2.10
CA GLY A 30 14.75 -10.64 1.50
C GLY A 30 14.45 -10.16 0.08
N VAL A 31 13.29 -10.49 -0.49
CA VAL A 31 12.84 -9.93 -1.76
C VAL A 31 12.43 -8.48 -1.54
N LYS A 32 13.29 -7.55 -1.97
CA LYS A 32 13.19 -6.12 -1.69
C LYS A 32 11.93 -5.43 -2.25
N GLY A 33 11.21 -6.05 -3.19
CA GLY A 33 10.06 -5.44 -3.86
C GLY A 33 10.44 -4.26 -4.77
N ALA A 34 9.45 -3.44 -5.13
CA ALA A 34 9.63 -2.31 -6.03
C ALA A 34 10.48 -1.19 -5.41
N SER A 35 11.15 -0.40 -6.25
CA SER A 35 11.87 0.82 -5.86
C SER A 35 11.48 1.96 -6.79
N PHE A 36 11.36 3.17 -6.24
CA PHE A 36 10.93 4.37 -6.96
C PHE A 36 12.00 5.47 -6.89
N PRO A 37 12.15 6.28 -7.95
CA PRO A 37 13.23 7.26 -8.05
C PRO A 37 13.15 8.37 -7.00
N ASP A 38 11.95 8.66 -6.49
CA ASP A 38 11.71 9.72 -5.52
C ASP A 38 10.47 9.42 -4.66
N ILE A 39 10.35 10.15 -3.56
CA ILE A 39 9.25 10.03 -2.59
C ILE A 39 7.89 10.25 -3.26
N GLN A 40 7.78 11.22 -4.17
CA GLN A 40 6.50 11.55 -4.82
C GLN A 40 6.02 10.40 -5.71
N THR A 41 6.94 9.79 -6.46
CA THR A 41 6.67 8.63 -7.30
C THR A 41 6.26 7.43 -6.45
N GLY A 42 6.93 7.22 -5.32
CA GLY A 42 6.58 6.17 -4.36
C GLY A 42 5.19 6.32 -3.73
N ILE A 43 4.85 7.54 -3.27
CA ILE A 43 3.52 7.85 -2.74
C ILE A 43 2.45 7.68 -3.83
N LYS A 44 2.74 8.12 -5.06
CA LYS A 44 1.83 7.96 -6.20
C LYS A 44 1.55 6.49 -6.51
N ALA A 45 2.59 5.64 -6.54
CA ALA A 45 2.42 4.20 -6.74
C ALA A 45 1.56 3.57 -5.63
N HIS A 46 1.77 3.97 -4.37
CA HIS A 46 0.94 3.53 -3.24
C HIS A 46 -0.54 3.86 -3.46
N ILE A 47 -0.86 5.12 -3.77
CA ILE A 47 -2.24 5.58 -3.97
C ILE A 47 -2.87 4.89 -5.17
N GLN A 48 -2.12 4.69 -6.26
CA GLN A 48 -2.58 3.94 -7.42
C GLN A 48 -2.92 2.50 -7.06
N HIS A 49 -2.07 1.83 -6.27
CA HIS A 49 -2.36 0.47 -5.83
C HIS A 49 -3.65 0.41 -5.01
N LEU A 50 -3.84 1.33 -4.05
CA LEU A 50 -5.09 1.45 -3.29
C LEU A 50 -6.30 1.71 -4.20
N LYS A 51 -6.17 2.57 -5.21
CA LYS A 51 -7.24 2.85 -6.18
C LYS A 51 -7.58 1.62 -7.01
N ALA A 52 -6.60 0.78 -7.35
CA ALA A 52 -6.84 -0.48 -8.05
C ALA A 52 -7.72 -1.42 -7.21
N TYR A 53 -7.42 -1.57 -5.92
CA TYR A 53 -8.23 -2.38 -5.00
C TYR A 53 -9.64 -1.78 -4.78
N ALA A 54 -9.73 -0.46 -4.59
CA ALA A 54 -10.95 0.19 -4.11
C ALA A 54 -12.01 0.48 -5.20
N SER A 55 -11.61 0.56 -6.48
CA SER A 55 -12.50 1.09 -7.53
C SER A 55 -12.13 0.56 -8.91
N THR A 56 -13.08 0.62 -9.85
CA THR A 56 -12.90 0.38 -11.29
C THR A 56 -12.71 1.67 -12.10
N GLU A 57 -12.91 2.84 -11.49
CA GLU A 57 -12.73 4.14 -12.16
C GLU A 57 -11.28 4.38 -12.61
N SER A 58 -11.06 4.89 -13.81
CA SER A 58 -9.71 5.19 -14.29
C SER A 58 -8.95 6.17 -13.37
N VAL A 59 -7.63 6.00 -13.29
CA VAL A 59 -6.77 7.00 -12.65
C VAL A 59 -6.75 8.24 -13.53
N LYS A 60 -7.37 9.32 -13.06
CA LYS A 60 -7.46 10.58 -13.81
C LYS A 60 -6.15 11.36 -13.69
N TYR A 61 -5.74 11.99 -14.79
CA TYR A 61 -4.67 13.01 -14.83
C TYR A 61 -3.29 12.56 -14.32
N SER A 62 -3.00 11.26 -14.27
CA SER A 62 -1.73 10.75 -13.74
C SER A 62 -1.30 9.48 -14.47
N LYS A 63 -0.01 9.43 -14.84
CA LYS A 63 0.61 8.22 -15.40
C LYS A 63 0.64 7.12 -14.34
N ILE A 64 0.30 5.90 -14.72
CA ILE A 64 0.47 4.72 -13.87
C ILE A 64 1.97 4.45 -13.67
N VAL A 65 2.40 4.49 -12.42
CA VAL A 65 3.78 4.23 -11.96
C VAL A 65 3.85 3.00 -11.06
N ASP A 66 2.71 2.50 -10.59
CA ASP A 66 2.61 1.23 -9.89
C ASP A 66 2.86 0.06 -10.87
N PRO A 67 3.99 -0.68 -10.77
CA PRO A 67 4.31 -1.79 -11.66
C PRO A 67 3.37 -2.99 -11.53
N ARG A 68 2.53 -3.03 -10.48
CA ARG A 68 1.58 -4.12 -10.21
C ARG A 68 0.13 -3.70 -10.41
N PHE A 69 -0.14 -2.48 -10.90
CA PHE A 69 -1.49 -1.93 -11.02
C PHE A 69 -2.42 -2.83 -11.83
N SER A 70 -1.92 -3.39 -12.94
CA SER A 70 -2.68 -4.29 -13.83
C SER A 70 -2.83 -5.72 -13.29
N LEU A 71 -2.11 -6.08 -12.22
CA LEU A 71 -2.19 -7.41 -11.61
C LEU A 71 -3.32 -7.50 -10.57
N VAL A 72 -3.88 -6.36 -10.17
CA VAL A 72 -4.99 -6.29 -9.22
C VAL A 72 -6.30 -6.41 -9.99
N GLU A 73 -7.15 -7.35 -9.61
CA GLU A 73 -8.55 -7.35 -10.03
C GLU A 73 -9.23 -6.09 -9.48
N ARG A 74 -9.63 -5.19 -10.39
CA ARG A 74 -10.00 -3.84 -10.00
C ARG A 74 -11.33 -3.78 -9.27
N GLY A 75 -11.37 -3.04 -8.15
CA GLY A 75 -12.56 -2.88 -7.32
C GLY A 75 -12.85 -4.06 -6.39
N ILE A 76 -11.92 -5.01 -6.24
CA ILE A 76 -12.10 -6.22 -5.42
C ILE A 76 -12.17 -5.96 -3.91
N ALA A 77 -11.72 -4.79 -3.45
CA ALA A 77 -11.74 -4.40 -2.04
C ALA A 77 -12.17 -2.93 -1.85
N PRO A 78 -13.46 -2.60 -2.00
CA PRO A 78 -13.97 -1.23 -1.84
C PRO A 78 -13.87 -0.69 -0.40
N LEU A 79 -13.89 -1.57 0.61
CA LEU A 79 -13.76 -1.21 2.01
C LEU A 79 -12.38 -1.59 2.55
N ALA A 80 -11.87 -0.84 3.53
CA ALA A 80 -10.57 -1.12 4.15
C ALA A 80 -10.49 -2.54 4.77
N THR A 81 -11.61 -3.05 5.30
CA THR A 81 -11.71 -4.41 5.82
C THR A 81 -11.55 -5.48 4.75
N ASN A 82 -11.88 -5.18 3.49
CA ASN A 82 -11.71 -6.12 2.38
C ASN A 82 -10.24 -6.32 1.97
N LEU A 83 -9.32 -5.50 2.49
CA LEU A 83 -7.88 -5.66 2.23
C LEU A 83 -7.29 -6.87 2.98
N SER A 84 -7.94 -7.35 4.03
CA SER A 84 -7.56 -8.57 4.75
C SER A 84 -7.52 -9.78 3.81
N GLY A 85 -6.40 -10.51 3.82
CA GLY A 85 -6.17 -11.66 2.93
C GLY A 85 -5.95 -11.31 1.45
N ARG A 86 -6.12 -10.05 1.04
CA ARG A 86 -5.98 -9.63 -0.38
C ARG A 86 -4.77 -8.72 -0.60
N TRP A 87 -4.58 -7.73 0.26
CA TRP A 87 -3.42 -6.84 0.25
C TRP A 87 -2.26 -7.48 1.00
N ALA A 88 -2.55 -7.99 2.19
CA ALA A 88 -1.64 -8.77 3.00
C ALA A 88 -2.28 -10.11 3.36
N ARG A 89 -1.47 -11.16 3.58
CA ARG A 89 -1.94 -12.48 4.04
C ARG A 89 -2.59 -12.44 5.42
N ASP A 90 -2.31 -11.39 6.19
CA ASP A 90 -2.85 -11.19 7.52
C ASP A 90 -4.38 -11.02 7.50
N PRO A 91 -5.16 -11.90 8.15
CA PRO A 91 -6.61 -11.79 8.20
C PRO A 91 -7.09 -10.55 8.98
N GLU A 92 -6.26 -10.00 9.86
CA GLU A 92 -6.58 -8.82 10.66
C GLU A 92 -6.07 -7.52 10.03
N TYR A 93 -5.54 -7.57 8.81
CA TYR A 93 -4.91 -6.41 8.17
C TYR A 93 -5.87 -5.22 8.09
N GLY A 94 -7.07 -5.40 7.57
CA GLY A 94 -8.07 -4.34 7.46
C GLY A 94 -8.50 -3.78 8.82
N THR A 95 -8.67 -4.63 9.83
CA THR A 95 -8.96 -4.24 11.22
C THR A 95 -7.85 -3.35 11.78
N LYS A 96 -6.58 -3.73 11.58
CA LYS A 96 -5.41 -2.94 12.01
C LYS A 96 -5.36 -1.58 11.34
N ILE A 97 -5.68 -1.50 10.04
CA ILE A 97 -5.77 -0.24 9.31
C ILE A 97 -6.84 0.68 9.92
N LEU A 98 -8.04 0.15 10.20
CA LEU A 98 -9.11 0.94 10.82
C LEU A 98 -8.74 1.40 12.24
N ALA A 99 -8.17 0.51 13.05
CA ALA A 99 -7.75 0.84 14.41
C ALA A 99 -6.67 1.94 14.43
N LEU A 100 -5.68 1.86 13.54
CA LEU A 100 -4.67 2.91 13.37
C LEU A 100 -5.29 4.23 12.88
N THR A 101 -6.24 4.16 11.95
CA THR A 101 -6.91 5.35 11.40
C THR A 101 -7.71 6.06 12.49
N LYS A 102 -8.47 5.31 13.30
CA LYS A 102 -9.20 5.84 14.45
C LYS A 102 -8.26 6.54 15.44
N ARG A 103 -7.17 5.88 15.83
CA ARG A 103 -6.17 6.47 16.74
C ARG A 103 -5.55 7.76 16.21
N LEU A 104 -5.34 7.89 14.90
CA LEU A 104 -4.79 9.11 14.29
C LEU A 104 -5.81 10.26 14.26
N LEU A 105 -7.10 9.95 14.10
CA LEU A 105 -8.17 10.95 14.05
C LEU A 105 -8.61 11.42 15.44
N GLU A 106 -8.48 10.58 16.47
CA GLU A 106 -8.80 10.92 17.87
C GLU A 106 -7.75 11.84 18.55
N ILE A 107 -6.64 12.13 17.88
CA ILE A 107 -5.58 13.02 18.39
C ILE A 107 -5.86 14.50 18.06
N VAL A 108 -6.98 14.81 17.40
CA VAL A 108 -7.37 16.16 16.98
C VAL A 108 -8.40 16.78 17.92
#